data_AF-A0A7J6XPL5-F1
#
_entry.id   AF-A0A7J6XPL5-F1
#
_cell.length_a   1.000
_cell.length_b   1.000
_cell.length_c   1.000
_cell.angle_alpha   90.00
_cell.angle_beta   90.00
_cell.angle_gamma   90.00
#
_symmetry.space_group_name_H-M   'P 1'
#
loop_
_entity.id
_entity.type
_entity.pdbx_description
1 polymer ?
#
loop_
_entity_poly.entity_id
_entity_poly.type
_entity_poly.pdbx_seq_one_letter_code
_entity_poly.pdbx_strand_id
1 'polypeptide(L)'
;MEEDFLRKGWRNMRNCLGGKVSCEAGHIFLQEKKQLYTQKIIPGAAKLHVERLIVKPTADKIEFPRNMVSPCEQFTVPTGHMSGGVPDAHFIIYAAARPSSAKSRAVWAATCITWGDSRPSIGAMNFDPKYMTDTAWSVCVAAHELAHALGFSQEKMEEKSILNSEYIVRGMRRKVVAGNHVKAKTRAHFGCNSLEGMELEDEDGASARRIPHWKERHARDELMAPTVSAG
;
A
#
# COMPACT_ATOMS: atom_id res chain seq x y z
N MET A 1 -13.50 -8.32 22.47
CA MET A 1 -12.49 -7.91 21.48
C MET A 1 -11.16 -7.87 22.17
N GLU A 2 -10.35 -8.90 21.99
CA GLU A 2 -8.96 -8.90 22.46
C GLU A 2 -8.13 -8.27 21.35
N GLU A 3 -7.67 -7.04 21.58
CA GLU A 3 -6.84 -6.35 20.61
C GLU A 3 -5.46 -7.00 20.57
N ASP A 4 -5.09 -7.51 19.41
CA ASP A 4 -3.89 -8.33 19.17
C ASP A 4 -2.61 -7.46 19.04
N PHE A 5 -2.45 -6.53 19.98
CA PHE A 5 -1.35 -5.57 20.04
C PHE A 5 -0.29 -5.97 21.07
N LEU A 6 0.96 -5.63 20.77
CA LEU A 6 2.10 -5.92 21.63
C LEU A 6 2.01 -5.25 23.01
N ARG A 7 2.05 -6.09 24.05
CA ARG A 7 2.18 -5.66 25.46
C ARG A 7 3.56 -6.05 26.03
N LYS A 8 4.01 -5.34 27.07
CA LYS A 8 5.27 -5.62 27.78
C LYS A 8 5.32 -7.10 28.20
N GLY A 9 6.44 -7.80 27.93
CA GLY A 9 6.73 -9.16 28.43
C GLY A 9 6.84 -10.27 27.38
N TRP A 10 6.52 -10.00 26.12
CA TRP A 10 6.63 -10.99 25.04
C TRP A 10 8.07 -11.03 24.50
N ARG A 11 8.70 -12.22 24.42
CA ARG A 11 10.09 -12.36 23.91
C ARG A 11 10.16 -12.60 22.40
N ASN A 12 9.20 -13.35 21.84
CA ASN A 12 9.14 -13.68 20.41
C ASN A 12 7.68 -13.63 19.94
N MET A 13 7.47 -13.19 18.70
CA MET A 13 6.14 -13.13 18.08
C MET A 13 6.17 -13.45 16.60
N ARG A 14 4.99 -13.76 16.03
CA ARG A 14 4.80 -13.76 14.58
C ARG A 14 4.52 -12.35 14.07
N ASN A 15 5.20 -11.95 13.01
CA ASN A 15 4.86 -10.77 12.24
C ASN A 15 3.66 -11.05 11.31
N CYS A 16 3.16 -10.02 10.63
CA CYS A 16 2.04 -10.16 9.69
C CYS A 16 2.39 -10.93 8.39
N LEU A 17 3.60 -11.49 8.29
CA LEU A 17 4.05 -12.36 7.19
C LEU A 17 4.31 -13.80 7.69
N GLY A 18 3.89 -14.14 8.92
CA GLY A 18 4.06 -15.46 9.52
C GLY A 18 5.46 -15.75 10.09
N GLY A 19 6.42 -14.85 9.93
CA GLY A 19 7.80 -15.00 10.41
C GLY A 19 7.96 -14.66 11.90
N LYS A 20 8.90 -15.33 12.59
CA LYS A 20 9.21 -15.02 13.99
C LYS A 20 10.11 -13.79 14.11
N VAL A 21 9.79 -12.89 15.03
CA VAL A 21 10.55 -11.66 15.30
C VAL A 21 10.72 -11.48 16.82
N SER A 22 11.91 -11.06 17.23
CA SER A 22 12.19 -10.69 18.63
C SER A 22 11.54 -9.34 18.96
N CYS A 23 10.92 -9.26 20.14
CA CYS A 23 10.26 -8.04 20.57
C CYS A 23 11.26 -7.09 21.23
N GLU A 24 11.26 -5.83 20.80
CA GLU A 24 12.10 -4.76 21.34
C GLU A 24 11.21 -3.67 21.95
N ALA A 25 11.78 -2.80 22.79
CA ALA A 25 11.01 -1.71 23.41
C ALA A 25 10.27 -0.83 22.39
N GLY A 26 10.88 -0.56 21.22
CA GLY A 26 10.27 0.21 20.14
C GLY A 26 9.05 -0.45 19.52
N HIS A 27 8.91 -1.77 19.61
CA HIS A 27 7.79 -2.53 19.06
C HIS A 27 6.52 -2.47 19.94
N ILE A 28 6.63 -2.02 21.19
CA ILE A 28 5.48 -2.00 22.12
C ILE A 28 4.46 -0.96 21.63
N PHE A 29 3.23 -1.41 21.39
CA PHE A 29 2.14 -0.57 20.89
C PHE A 29 1.34 0.01 22.06
N LEU A 30 1.92 1.05 22.68
CA LEU A 30 1.32 1.78 23.80
C LEU A 30 0.16 2.67 23.35
N GLN A 31 -0.61 3.18 24.32
CA GLN A 31 -1.80 4.01 24.06
C GLN A 31 -1.50 5.25 23.19
N GLU A 32 -0.34 5.89 23.37
CA GLU A 32 0.09 7.02 22.53
C GLU A 32 0.27 6.62 21.06
N LYS A 33 0.92 5.48 20.79
CA LYS A 33 1.07 4.94 19.43
C LYS A 33 -0.27 4.50 18.85
N LYS A 34 -1.16 3.95 19.68
CA LYS A 34 -2.52 3.60 19.29
C LYS A 34 -3.31 4.83 18.86
N GLN A 35 -3.26 5.92 19.63
CA GLN A 35 -3.92 7.17 19.28
C GLN A 35 -3.29 7.77 18.01
N LEU A 36 -1.96 7.83 17.93
CA LEU A 36 -1.25 8.30 16.74
C LEU A 36 -1.69 7.52 15.49
N TYR A 37 -1.73 6.19 15.55
CA TYR A 37 -2.05 5.37 14.40
C TYR A 37 -3.52 5.48 13.98
N THR A 38 -4.44 5.40 14.95
CA THR A 38 -5.89 5.36 14.68
C THR A 38 -6.52 6.73 14.46
N GLN A 39 -5.96 7.81 15.01
CA GLN A 39 -6.55 9.15 14.93
C GLN A 39 -5.81 10.08 13.96
N LYS A 40 -4.52 9.85 13.66
CA LYS A 40 -3.73 10.69 12.75
C LYS A 40 -3.28 9.96 11.50
N ILE A 41 -2.50 8.89 11.64
CA ILE A 41 -1.84 8.23 10.49
C ILE A 41 -2.85 7.61 9.53
N ILE A 42 -3.70 6.69 9.99
CA ILE A 42 -4.68 6.01 9.12
C ILE A 42 -5.68 7.02 8.53
N PRO A 43 -6.32 7.91 9.31
CA PRO A 43 -7.24 8.90 8.75
C PRO A 43 -6.57 9.85 7.76
N GLY A 44 -5.34 10.31 8.05
CA GLY A 44 -4.58 11.18 7.15
C GLY A 44 -4.23 10.48 5.83
N ALA A 45 -3.79 9.23 5.89
CA ALA A 45 -3.46 8.43 4.71
C ALA A 45 -4.71 8.16 3.84
N ALA A 46 -5.82 7.78 4.48
CA ALA A 46 -7.09 7.58 3.79
C ALA A 46 -7.60 8.88 3.13
N LYS A 47 -7.50 10.01 3.83
CA LYS A 47 -7.91 11.33 3.33
C LYS A 47 -7.20 11.70 2.03
N LEU A 48 -5.89 11.46 1.93
CA LEU A 48 -5.12 11.74 0.71
C LEU A 48 -5.68 11.02 -0.52
N HIS A 49 -6.19 9.80 -0.36
CA HIS A 49 -6.80 9.01 -1.43
C HIS A 49 -8.25 9.38 -1.69
N VAL A 50 -9.09 9.47 -0.65
CA VAL A 50 -10.54 9.75 -0.78
C VAL A 50 -10.81 11.09 -1.44
N GLU A 51 -9.96 12.10 -1.22
CA GLU A 51 -10.10 13.41 -1.86
C GLU A 51 -9.73 13.42 -3.36
N ARG A 52 -9.07 12.37 -3.86
CA ARG A 52 -8.49 12.31 -5.23
C ARG A 52 -9.07 11.19 -6.09
N LEU A 53 -9.52 10.11 -5.47
CA LEU A 53 -10.00 8.92 -6.15
C LEU A 53 -11.52 8.83 -6.05
N ILE A 54 -12.18 9.19 -7.14
CA ILE A 54 -13.63 9.02 -7.28
C ILE A 54 -13.89 7.61 -7.81
N VAL A 55 -14.73 6.85 -7.10
CA VAL A 55 -15.09 5.48 -7.48
C VAL A 55 -16.55 5.41 -7.90
N LYS A 56 -16.86 4.51 -8.84
CA LYS A 56 -18.24 4.16 -9.15
C LYS A 56 -18.79 3.33 -7.98
N PRO A 57 -19.92 3.71 -7.37
CA PRO A 57 -20.47 2.95 -6.26
C PRO A 57 -20.81 1.51 -6.65
N THR A 58 -20.61 0.59 -5.71
CA THR A 58 -21.09 -0.79 -5.80
C THR A 58 -22.39 -0.90 -5.03
N ALA A 59 -23.42 -1.48 -5.65
CA ALA A 59 -24.70 -1.72 -4.98
C ALA A 59 -24.64 -2.88 -3.96
N ASP A 60 -23.55 -3.66 -4.00
CA ASP A 60 -23.35 -4.83 -3.17
C ASP A 60 -22.46 -4.54 -1.96
N LYS A 61 -22.66 -5.32 -0.91
CA LYS A 61 -21.77 -5.37 0.25
C LYS A 61 -20.44 -6.05 -0.12
N ILE A 62 -19.36 -5.69 0.58
CA ILE A 62 -18.09 -6.40 0.47
C ILE A 62 -18.22 -7.74 1.22
N GLU A 63 -18.13 -8.84 0.49
CA GLU A 63 -18.13 -10.18 1.06
C GLU A 63 -16.72 -10.70 1.34
N PHE A 64 -16.60 -11.56 2.34
CA PHE A 64 -15.35 -12.16 2.74
C PHE A 64 -15.26 -13.60 2.21
N PRO A 65 -14.19 -13.98 1.48
CA PRO A 65 -13.98 -15.35 1.08
C PRO A 65 -13.68 -16.22 2.30
N ARG A 66 -14.01 -17.51 2.19
CA ARG A 66 -13.75 -18.49 3.25
C ARG A 66 -12.26 -18.67 3.56
N ASN A 67 -11.41 -18.53 2.54
CA ASN A 67 -9.97 -18.68 2.68
C ASN A 67 -9.29 -17.43 2.11
N MET A 68 -8.49 -16.77 2.94
CA MET A 68 -7.53 -15.76 2.50
C MET A 68 -6.18 -16.40 2.25
N VAL A 69 -5.38 -15.77 1.39
CA VAL A 69 -4.01 -16.16 1.11
C VAL A 69 -3.05 -15.17 1.76
N SER A 70 -1.83 -15.62 2.03
CA SER A 70 -0.77 -14.83 2.62
C SER A 70 -0.51 -13.55 1.81
N PRO A 71 -0.32 -12.40 2.46
CA PRO A 71 -0.21 -12.22 3.91
C PRO A 71 -1.55 -11.95 4.63
N CYS A 72 -2.66 -11.87 3.90
CA CYS A 72 -3.95 -11.39 4.41
C CYS A 72 -4.59 -12.33 5.45
N GLU A 73 -4.30 -13.62 5.37
CA GLU A 73 -4.75 -14.62 6.35
C GLU A 73 -4.23 -14.39 7.79
N GLN A 74 -3.20 -13.53 7.96
CA GLN A 74 -2.58 -13.23 9.25
C GLN A 74 -3.29 -12.11 10.02
N PHE A 75 -4.32 -11.49 9.41
CA PHE A 75 -5.05 -10.35 9.96
C PHE A 75 -6.33 -10.80 10.66
N THR A 76 -6.62 -10.17 11.79
CA THR A 76 -7.84 -10.41 12.55
C THR A 76 -9.00 -9.67 11.88
N VAL A 77 -9.99 -10.44 11.43
CA VAL A 77 -11.19 -9.93 10.77
C VAL A 77 -12.37 -10.08 11.73
N PRO A 78 -13.14 -9.01 12.01
CA PRO A 78 -14.32 -9.12 12.86
C PRO A 78 -15.31 -10.16 12.32
N THR A 79 -15.85 -11.01 13.20
CA THR A 79 -16.80 -12.08 12.82
C THR A 79 -18.02 -11.54 12.05
N GLY A 80 -18.46 -10.32 12.37
CA GLY A 80 -19.54 -9.65 11.63
C GLY A 80 -19.20 -9.38 10.16
N HIS A 81 -17.94 -9.00 9.86
CA HIS A 81 -17.50 -8.81 8.48
C HIS A 81 -17.43 -10.15 7.73
N MET A 82 -17.01 -11.23 8.40
CA MET A 82 -16.91 -12.56 7.78
C MET A 82 -18.27 -13.18 7.46
N SER A 83 -19.24 -13.02 8.35
CA SER A 83 -20.57 -13.66 8.22
C SER A 83 -21.59 -12.81 7.48
N GLY A 84 -21.58 -11.50 7.71
CA GLY A 84 -22.56 -10.56 7.16
C GLY A 84 -22.08 -9.82 5.92
N GLY A 85 -20.77 -9.73 5.69
CA GLY A 85 -20.18 -8.74 4.78
C GLY A 85 -20.27 -7.33 5.37
N VAL A 86 -19.74 -6.35 4.64
CA VAL A 86 -19.76 -4.94 5.05
C VAL A 86 -20.52 -4.11 4.00
N PRO A 87 -21.68 -3.54 4.35
CA PRO A 87 -22.43 -2.67 3.45
C PRO A 87 -21.78 -1.29 3.35
N ASP A 88 -22.20 -0.50 2.35
CA ASP A 88 -21.85 0.93 2.20
C ASP A 88 -20.33 1.22 2.17
N ALA A 89 -19.54 0.24 1.77
CA ALA A 89 -18.09 0.35 1.65
C ALA A 89 -17.64 -0.07 0.25
N HIS A 90 -16.70 0.69 -0.33
CA HIS A 90 -16.12 0.42 -1.65
C HIS A 90 -14.76 -0.29 -1.56
N PHE A 91 -14.08 -0.08 -0.43
CA PHE A 91 -12.80 -0.68 -0.09
C PHE A 91 -12.66 -0.76 1.44
N ILE A 92 -12.08 -1.85 1.95
CA ILE A 92 -11.76 -2.03 3.37
C ILE A 92 -10.27 -2.29 3.52
N ILE A 93 -9.63 -1.59 4.45
CA ILE A 93 -8.24 -1.87 4.83
C ILE A 93 -8.21 -2.44 6.26
N TYR A 94 -7.63 -3.62 6.42
CA TYR A 94 -7.31 -4.17 7.74
C TYR A 94 -5.90 -3.71 8.15
N ALA A 95 -5.82 -2.82 9.13
CA ALA A 95 -4.57 -2.24 9.58
C ALA A 95 -4.04 -2.94 10.84
N ALA A 96 -2.78 -3.34 10.81
CA ALA A 96 -2.05 -3.92 11.93
C ALA A 96 -0.83 -3.06 12.31
N ALA A 97 -0.32 -3.29 13.51
CA ALA A 97 0.87 -2.65 14.04
C ALA A 97 1.80 -3.68 14.71
N ARG A 98 2.30 -4.63 13.91
CA ARG A 98 3.20 -5.71 14.36
C ARG A 98 4.65 -5.46 13.89
N PRO A 99 5.66 -5.99 14.61
CA PRO A 99 7.07 -5.84 14.23
C PRO A 99 7.37 -6.41 12.86
N SER A 100 8.27 -5.77 12.14
CA SER A 100 8.78 -6.27 10.87
C SER A 100 10.18 -6.85 11.04
N SER A 101 10.48 -7.92 10.29
CA SER A 101 11.79 -8.59 10.35
C SER A 101 12.89 -7.83 9.60
N ALA A 102 12.55 -6.82 8.81
CA ALA A 102 13.48 -6.02 8.03
C ALA A 102 13.00 -4.55 7.94
N LYS A 103 13.95 -3.61 7.92
CA LYS A 103 13.69 -2.17 7.73
C LYS A 103 12.91 -1.89 6.44
N SER A 104 13.24 -2.59 5.35
CA SER A 104 12.55 -2.48 4.06
C SER A 104 11.09 -2.96 4.05
N ARG A 105 10.60 -3.49 5.18
CA ARG A 105 9.19 -3.86 5.37
C ARG A 105 8.59 -3.20 6.60
N ALA A 106 9.18 -2.08 7.06
CA ALA A 106 8.69 -1.34 8.22
C ALA A 106 7.23 -0.91 8.05
N VAL A 107 6.84 -0.55 6.83
CA VAL A 107 5.45 -0.35 6.43
C VAL A 107 5.23 -1.13 5.15
N TRP A 108 4.08 -1.76 5.01
CA TRP A 108 3.67 -2.41 3.77
C TRP A 108 2.15 -2.51 3.70
N ALA A 109 1.60 -2.56 2.49
CA ALA A 109 0.23 -3.02 2.28
C ALA A 109 0.09 -3.91 1.04
N ALA A 110 -1.00 -4.66 1.01
CA ALA A 110 -1.32 -5.56 -0.09
C ALA A 110 -2.81 -5.53 -0.40
N THR A 111 -3.14 -5.73 -1.68
CA THR A 111 -4.50 -6.09 -2.08
C THR A 111 -4.74 -7.54 -1.68
N CYS A 112 -5.84 -7.79 -0.98
CA CYS A 112 -6.24 -9.14 -0.56
C CYS A 112 -7.30 -9.72 -1.48
N ILE A 113 -8.31 -8.93 -1.81
CA ILE A 113 -9.48 -9.38 -2.58
C ILE A 113 -9.89 -8.29 -3.55
N THR A 114 -10.26 -8.71 -4.75
CA THR A 114 -10.87 -7.86 -5.76
C THR A 114 -12.34 -8.23 -5.97
N TRP A 115 -13.12 -7.25 -6.39
CA TRP A 115 -14.42 -7.46 -7.01
C TRP A 115 -14.26 -8.27 -8.31
N GLY A 116 -15.38 -8.76 -8.87
CA GLY A 116 -15.38 -9.52 -10.12
C GLY A 116 -14.88 -8.73 -11.34
N ASP A 117 -14.87 -7.39 -11.26
CA ASP A 117 -14.32 -6.49 -12.27
C ASP A 117 -12.84 -6.11 -11.99
N SER A 118 -12.17 -6.89 -11.15
CA SER A 118 -10.76 -6.72 -10.76
C SER A 118 -10.45 -5.49 -9.90
N ARG A 119 -11.45 -4.68 -9.50
CA ARG A 119 -11.24 -3.55 -8.60
C ARG A 119 -10.90 -4.07 -7.18
N PRO A 120 -9.85 -3.56 -6.51
CA PRO A 120 -9.58 -3.90 -5.10
C PRO A 120 -10.78 -3.60 -4.20
N SER A 121 -11.09 -4.54 -3.30
CA SER A 121 -12.21 -4.45 -2.35
C SER A 121 -11.74 -4.59 -0.90
N ILE A 122 -10.74 -5.44 -0.66
CA ILE A 122 -10.13 -5.62 0.65
C ILE A 122 -8.62 -5.57 0.48
N GLY A 123 -7.97 -4.80 1.34
CA GLY A 123 -6.53 -4.83 1.53
C GLY A 123 -6.15 -5.06 2.99
N ALA A 124 -4.87 -5.29 3.21
CA ALA A 124 -4.28 -5.35 4.53
C ALA A 124 -3.01 -4.49 4.56
N MET A 125 -2.75 -3.83 5.69
CA MET A 125 -1.54 -3.04 5.88
C MET A 125 -0.93 -3.29 7.26
N ASN A 126 0.40 -3.26 7.33
CA ASN A 126 1.11 -3.29 8.60
C ASN A 126 2.04 -2.09 8.68
N PHE A 127 2.05 -1.42 9.84
CA PHE A 127 3.03 -0.40 10.16
C PHE A 127 3.73 -0.82 11.45
N ASP A 128 5.02 -1.13 11.37
CA ASP A 128 5.83 -1.47 12.53
C ASP A 128 5.88 -0.28 13.52
N PRO A 129 5.40 -0.46 14.76
CA PRO A 129 5.39 0.59 15.78
C PRO A 129 6.74 1.26 16.01
N LYS A 130 7.86 0.58 15.75
CA LYS A 130 9.22 1.13 15.95
C LYS A 130 9.50 2.33 15.06
N TYR A 131 8.84 2.44 13.91
CA TYR A 131 9.07 3.51 12.93
C TYR A 131 7.93 4.53 12.87
N MET A 132 6.88 4.34 13.69
CA MET A 132 5.80 5.32 13.79
C MET A 132 6.31 6.59 14.48
N THR A 133 6.07 7.73 13.84
CA THR A 133 6.39 9.05 14.37
C THR A 133 5.20 9.98 14.18
N ASP A 134 5.07 11.01 15.00
CA ASP A 134 4.06 12.07 14.81
C ASP A 134 4.57 13.09 13.78
N THR A 135 4.79 12.62 12.56
CA THR A 135 5.29 13.44 11.44
C THR A 135 4.47 13.20 10.19
N ALA A 136 4.52 14.16 9.26
CA ALA A 136 3.91 14.04 7.94
C ALA A 136 4.45 12.81 7.18
N TRP A 137 5.72 12.44 7.40
CA TRP A 137 6.32 11.26 6.78
C TRP A 137 5.54 9.98 7.11
N SER A 138 5.12 9.78 8.37
CA SER A 138 4.34 8.59 8.74
C SER A 138 2.95 8.55 8.07
N VAL A 139 2.36 9.71 7.76
CA VAL A 139 1.12 9.79 6.97
C VAL A 139 1.39 9.48 5.51
N CYS A 140 2.43 10.08 4.91
CA CYS A 140 2.78 9.87 3.50
C CYS A 140 3.17 8.42 3.22
N VAL A 141 3.96 7.77 4.08
CA VAL A 141 4.33 6.36 3.88
C VAL A 141 3.13 5.43 4.03
N ALA A 142 2.21 5.71 4.97
CA ALA A 142 0.97 4.95 5.08
C ALA A 142 0.07 5.15 3.84
N ALA A 143 0.05 6.35 3.27
CA ALA A 143 -0.69 6.64 2.04
C ALA A 143 -0.04 5.96 0.82
N HIS A 144 1.28 5.95 0.72
CA HIS A 144 2.03 5.21 -0.30
C HIS A 144 1.64 3.74 -0.29
N GLU A 145 1.71 3.10 0.88
CA GLU A 145 1.34 1.68 1.00
C GLU A 145 -0.14 1.45 0.70
N LEU A 146 -1.03 2.31 1.19
CA LEU A 146 -2.45 2.24 0.85
C LEU A 146 -2.70 2.32 -0.66
N ALA A 147 -1.88 3.06 -1.42
CA ALA A 147 -1.98 3.10 -2.89
C ALA A 147 -1.71 1.73 -3.52
N HIS A 148 -0.73 0.97 -3.01
CA HIS A 148 -0.50 -0.42 -3.46
C HIS A 148 -1.70 -1.33 -3.16
N ALA A 149 -2.28 -1.20 -1.97
CA ALA A 149 -3.50 -1.94 -1.61
C ALA A 149 -4.73 -1.52 -2.44
N LEU A 150 -4.74 -0.28 -2.95
CA LEU A 150 -5.75 0.25 -3.86
C LEU A 150 -5.48 -0.09 -5.34
N GLY A 151 -4.42 -0.83 -5.64
CA GLY A 151 -4.17 -1.39 -6.98
C GLY A 151 -3.08 -0.68 -7.78
N PHE A 152 -2.24 0.16 -7.16
CA PHE A 152 -0.98 0.58 -7.76
C PHE A 152 -0.01 -0.60 -7.80
N SER A 153 -0.20 -1.50 -8.77
CA SER A 153 0.59 -2.74 -8.90
C SER A 153 0.89 -3.06 -10.35
N GLN A 154 1.97 -3.82 -10.59
CA GLN A 154 2.38 -4.20 -11.93
C GLN A 154 1.27 -5.03 -12.61
N GLU A 155 0.69 -5.98 -11.87
CA GLU A 155 -0.40 -6.84 -12.33
C GLU A 155 -1.57 -6.01 -12.89
N LYS A 156 -1.99 -4.96 -12.16
CA LYS A 156 -3.09 -4.10 -12.61
C LYS A 156 -2.70 -3.26 -13.82
N MET A 157 -1.46 -2.80 -13.91
CA MET A 157 -0.97 -2.07 -15.09
C MET A 157 -0.91 -2.98 -16.33
N GLU A 158 -0.54 -4.26 -16.17
CA GLU A 158 -0.54 -5.26 -17.24
C GLU A 158 -1.96 -5.66 -17.66
N GLU A 159 -2.84 -5.91 -16.69
CA GLU A 159 -4.26 -6.23 -16.92
C GLU A 159 -4.96 -5.13 -17.73
N LYS A 160 -4.64 -3.86 -17.43
CA LYS A 160 -5.16 -2.71 -18.17
C LYS A 160 -4.39 -2.42 -19.47
N SER A 161 -3.38 -3.22 -19.81
CA SER A 161 -2.54 -3.06 -21.00
C SER A 161 -1.89 -1.66 -21.10
N ILE A 162 -1.52 -1.09 -19.96
CA ILE A 162 -0.87 0.23 -19.88
C ILE A 162 0.61 0.14 -19.52
N LEU A 163 1.16 -1.06 -19.27
CA LEU A 163 2.58 -1.26 -19.01
C LEU A 163 3.31 -1.70 -20.30
N ASN A 164 4.35 -0.98 -20.69
CA ASN A 164 5.18 -1.33 -21.84
C ASN A 164 6.66 -1.46 -21.42
N SER A 165 7.28 -2.61 -21.73
CA SER A 165 8.68 -2.92 -21.40
C SER A 165 9.66 -2.78 -22.58
N GLU A 166 9.18 -2.40 -23.76
CA GLU A 166 10.00 -2.32 -24.98
C GLU A 166 10.64 -0.95 -25.19
N TYR A 167 10.24 0.07 -24.41
CA TYR A 167 10.80 1.41 -24.54
C TYR A 167 12.29 1.43 -24.23
N ILE A 168 13.08 1.83 -25.23
CA ILE A 168 14.50 2.15 -25.05
C ILE A 168 14.59 3.59 -24.58
N VAL A 169 14.86 3.78 -23.29
CA VAL A 169 15.04 5.09 -22.69
C VAL A 169 16.49 5.23 -22.25
N ARG A 170 17.19 6.21 -22.83
CA ARG A 170 18.62 6.46 -22.58
C ARG A 170 19.47 5.20 -22.78
N GLY A 171 19.24 4.49 -23.90
CA GLY A 171 20.00 3.30 -24.30
C GLY A 171 19.69 2.02 -23.52
N MET A 172 18.68 2.02 -22.64
CA MET A 172 18.29 0.84 -21.86
C MET A 172 16.80 0.56 -21.98
N ARG A 173 16.41 -0.72 -21.96
CA ARG A 173 15.00 -1.12 -21.89
C ARG A 173 14.43 -0.75 -20.53
N ARG A 174 13.36 0.03 -20.50
CA ARG A 174 12.68 0.48 -19.28
C ARG A 174 11.21 0.10 -19.31
N LYS A 175 10.63 -0.14 -18.13
CA LYS A 175 9.18 -0.24 -17.97
C LYS A 175 8.58 1.15 -17.95
N VAL A 176 7.61 1.40 -18.83
CA VAL A 176 6.93 2.69 -18.96
C VAL A 176 5.43 2.46 -18.85
N VAL A 177 4.76 3.26 -18.02
CA VAL A 177 3.30 3.28 -17.94
C VAL A 177 2.77 4.27 -18.97
N ALA A 178 2.05 3.76 -19.96
CA ALA A 178 1.64 4.43 -21.19
C ALA A 178 0.11 4.57 -21.33
N GLY A 179 -0.63 4.68 -20.23
CA GLY A 179 -2.06 4.99 -20.25
C GLY A 179 -2.33 6.45 -20.64
N ASN A 180 -3.46 6.74 -21.30
CA ASN A 180 -3.78 8.08 -21.83
C ASN A 180 -3.62 9.21 -20.79
N HIS A 181 -4.13 9.01 -19.58
CA HIS A 181 -4.01 9.99 -18.49
C HIS A 181 -2.56 10.16 -18.01
N VAL A 182 -1.80 9.07 -17.92
CA VAL A 182 -0.38 9.11 -17.55
C VAL A 182 0.40 9.90 -18.60
N LYS A 183 0.24 9.60 -19.89
CA LYS A 183 0.88 10.37 -20.98
C LYS A 183 0.55 11.86 -20.89
N ALA A 184 -0.73 12.20 -20.75
CA ALA A 184 -1.16 13.59 -20.66
C ALA A 184 -0.52 14.31 -19.48
N LYS A 185 -0.49 13.69 -18.29
CA LYS A 185 0.10 14.28 -17.07
C LYS A 185 1.62 14.34 -17.14
N THR A 186 2.28 13.32 -17.68
CA THR A 186 3.72 13.32 -17.91
C THR A 186 4.14 14.45 -18.85
N ARG A 187 3.46 14.59 -20.00
CA ARG A 187 3.74 15.67 -20.97
C ARG A 187 3.57 17.04 -20.35
N ALA A 188 2.47 17.24 -19.60
CA ALA A 188 2.20 18.50 -18.91
C ALA A 188 3.24 18.81 -17.81
N HIS A 189 3.61 17.81 -17.00
CA HIS A 189 4.56 17.97 -15.90
C HIS A 189 5.97 18.32 -16.39
N PHE A 190 6.47 17.64 -17.43
CA PHE A 190 7.81 17.87 -17.97
C PHE A 190 7.88 18.88 -19.12
N GLY A 191 6.73 19.43 -19.57
CA GLY A 191 6.67 20.35 -20.70
C GLY A 191 7.13 19.74 -22.03
N CYS A 192 6.98 18.43 -22.22
CA CYS A 192 7.52 17.69 -23.35
C CYS A 192 6.44 16.82 -24.03
N ASN A 193 5.93 17.28 -25.17
CA ASN A 193 4.80 16.64 -25.86
C ASN A 193 5.10 15.28 -26.49
N SER A 194 6.38 14.96 -26.71
CA SER A 194 6.81 13.68 -27.29
C SER A 194 6.91 12.55 -26.28
N LEU A 195 6.71 12.81 -24.98
CA LEU A 195 6.75 11.78 -23.95
C LEU A 195 5.56 10.81 -24.12
N GLU A 196 5.87 9.50 -24.14
CA GLU A 196 4.89 8.43 -24.36
C GLU A 196 4.43 7.72 -23.07
N GLY A 197 4.88 8.18 -21.91
CA GLY A 197 4.47 7.66 -20.61
C GLY A 197 5.48 7.98 -19.52
N MET A 198 5.24 7.45 -18.32
CA MET A 198 6.10 7.63 -17.15
C MET A 198 6.93 6.38 -16.88
N GLU A 199 8.23 6.54 -16.66
CA GLU A 199 9.12 5.42 -16.31
C GLU A 199 8.84 4.91 -14.89
N LEU A 200 8.90 3.59 -14.72
CA LEU A 200 8.91 2.94 -13.41
C LEU A 200 10.35 2.74 -12.91
N GLU A 201 10.48 2.61 -11.60
CA GLU A 201 11.73 2.28 -10.95
C GLU A 201 12.24 0.88 -11.33
N ASP A 202 13.56 0.74 -11.41
CA ASP A 202 14.22 -0.47 -11.88
C ASP A 202 15.61 -0.76 -11.29
N GLU A 203 16.08 0.06 -10.35
CA GLU A 203 17.39 -0.09 -9.70
C GLU A 203 17.38 -1.13 -8.55
N ASP A 204 16.22 -1.51 -8.02
CA ASP A 204 16.07 -2.34 -6.81
C ASP A 204 15.91 -3.88 -7.07
N GLY A 205 16.34 -4.35 -8.24
CA GLY A 205 16.33 -5.78 -8.57
C GLY A 205 14.95 -6.40 -8.86
N ALA A 206 14.87 -7.73 -8.94
CA ALA A 206 13.69 -8.43 -9.47
C ALA A 206 12.44 -8.34 -8.56
N SER A 207 12.61 -8.27 -7.24
CA SER A 207 11.50 -8.15 -6.29
C SER A 207 10.85 -6.76 -6.31
N ALA A 208 11.65 -5.70 -6.41
CA ALA A 208 11.14 -4.34 -6.51
C ALA A 208 10.44 -4.09 -7.85
N ARG A 209 10.82 -4.80 -8.92
CA ARG A 209 10.11 -4.72 -10.20
C ARG A 209 8.64 -5.15 -10.12
N ARG A 210 8.25 -5.96 -9.12
CA ARG A 210 6.86 -6.44 -8.90
C ARG A 210 6.00 -5.45 -8.11
N ILE A 211 6.63 -4.57 -7.33
CA ILE A 211 5.98 -3.50 -6.57
C ILE A 211 6.38 -2.20 -7.25
N PRO A 212 5.61 -1.75 -8.26
CA PRO A 212 6.05 -0.66 -9.10
C PRO A 212 6.10 0.64 -8.30
N HIS A 213 7.13 1.43 -8.53
CA HIS A 213 7.24 2.82 -8.09
C HIS A 213 7.52 3.69 -9.31
N TRP A 214 7.21 4.98 -9.23
CA TRP A 214 7.72 5.92 -10.23
C TRP A 214 9.24 6.02 -10.13
N LYS A 215 9.89 6.21 -11.27
CA LYS A 215 11.34 6.39 -11.32
C LYS A 215 11.73 7.59 -10.46
N GLU A 216 12.51 7.36 -9.39
CA GLU A 216 12.81 8.39 -8.39
C GLU A 216 13.49 9.61 -9.02
N ARG A 217 14.36 9.37 -10.01
CA ARG A 217 15.04 10.40 -10.80
C ARG A 217 14.10 11.48 -11.35
N HIS A 218 12.88 11.10 -11.70
CA HIS A 218 11.91 11.97 -12.36
C HIS A 218 10.82 12.48 -11.41
N ALA A 219 10.62 11.78 -10.29
CA ALA A 219 9.46 11.94 -9.43
C ALA A 219 9.82 11.80 -7.95
N ARG A 220 10.98 12.33 -7.54
CA ARG A 220 11.57 12.13 -6.20
C ARG A 220 10.61 12.46 -5.04
N ASP A 221 9.84 13.52 -5.19
CA ASP A 221 8.88 14.00 -4.17
C ASP A 221 7.44 13.58 -4.47
N GLU A 222 7.25 12.61 -5.37
CA GLU A 222 5.95 12.03 -5.66
C GLU A 222 5.64 10.91 -4.66
N LEU A 223 4.35 10.76 -4.31
CA LEU A 223 3.89 9.80 -3.30
C LEU A 223 4.39 8.37 -3.53
N MET A 224 4.43 7.92 -4.79
CA MET A 224 4.80 6.57 -5.23
C MET A 224 6.24 6.47 -5.73
N ALA A 225 7.13 7.40 -5.33
CA ALA A 225 8.58 7.20 -5.44
C ALA A 225 9.03 6.08 -4.48
N PRO A 226 10.12 5.34 -4.78
CA PRO A 226 10.62 4.28 -3.90
C PRO A 226 11.08 4.81 -2.53
N THR A 227 11.56 6.06 -2.48
CA THR A 227 11.91 6.76 -1.25
C THR A 227 10.82 7.77 -0.92
N VAL A 228 9.99 7.48 0.10
CA VAL A 228 8.92 8.38 0.51
C VAL A 228 9.50 9.63 1.22
N SER A 229 9.24 10.81 0.65
CA SER A 229 9.45 12.10 1.29
C SER A 229 8.13 12.67 1.85
N ALA A 230 8.21 13.71 2.68
CA ALA A 230 7.05 14.34 3.31
C ALA A 230 6.54 15.59 2.56
N GLY A 231 7.04 15.84 1.34
CA GLY A 231 6.90 17.11 0.64
C GLY A 231 7.88 18.17 1.15
#